data_AF-A0A3N6NKH1-F1
#
_entry.id   AF-A0A3N6NKH1-F1
#
_cell.length_a   1.000
_cell.length_b   1.000
_cell.length_c   1.000
_cell.angle_alpha   90.00
_cell.angle_beta   90.00
_cell.angle_gamma   90.00
#
_symmetry.space_group_name_H-M   'P 1'
#
loop_
_entity.id
_entity.type
_entity.pdbx_description
1 polymer ?
#
loop_
_entity_poly.entity_id
_entity_poly.type
_entity_poly.pdbx_seq_one_letter_code
_entity_poly.pdbx_strand_id
1 'polypeptide(L)'
;MNDRYRLLGLCLFLLATVGLCVGYASADLWSTPSSADVAGDPAGHDGERAFVFGEVESIDADEGTVAVRVDSATIAVTDVDRAVLSQLEPGGSLQVVGTVQDGGVTLAATNTVVDYRGPGDRLFVYGTSILGGLLAAGAFLRHWRINARRLRFEPRDRGER
;
A
#
# COMPACT_ATOMS: atom_id res chain seq x y z
N MET A 1 -2.02 -25.76 30.61
CA MET A 1 -2.38 -25.68 29.17
C MET A 1 -1.12 -25.94 28.36
N ASN A 2 -1.10 -27.03 27.58
CA ASN A 2 0.11 -27.53 26.89
C ASN A 2 0.64 -26.47 25.91
N ASP A 3 1.94 -26.16 25.94
CA ASP A 3 2.58 -25.12 25.10
C ASP A 3 2.29 -25.31 23.61
N ARG A 4 2.07 -26.55 23.19
CA ARG A 4 1.69 -26.96 21.83
C ARG A 4 0.36 -26.36 21.38
N TYR A 5 -0.65 -26.35 22.26
CA TYR A 5 -1.96 -25.76 21.98
C TYR A 5 -1.92 -24.23 22.02
N ARG A 6 -1.05 -23.64 22.85
CA ARG A 6 -0.80 -22.20 22.85
C ARG A 6 -0.16 -21.73 21.55
N LEU A 7 0.86 -22.44 21.08
CA LEU A 7 1.53 -22.15 19.81
C LEU A 7 0.55 -22.31 18.64
N LEU A 8 -0.22 -23.39 18.64
CA LEU A 8 -1.21 -23.66 17.59
C LEU A 8 -2.30 -22.58 17.58
N GLY A 9 -2.81 -22.17 18.75
CA GLY A 9 -3.77 -21.07 18.86
C GLY A 9 -3.21 -19.73 18.38
N LEU A 10 -1.96 -19.41 18.70
CA LEU A 10 -1.29 -18.20 18.20
C LEU A 10 -1.13 -18.24 16.67
N CYS A 11 -0.67 -19.36 16.11
CA CYS A 11 -0.55 -19.51 14.66
C CYS A 11 -1.90 -19.37 13.95
N LEU A 12 -2.95 -19.97 14.51
CA LEU A 12 -4.29 -19.90 13.94
C LEU A 12 -4.86 -18.48 14.03
N PHE A 13 -4.60 -17.77 15.13
CA PHE A 13 -4.95 -16.37 15.28
C PHE A 13 -4.21 -15.48 14.27
N LEU A 14 -2.88 -15.63 14.15
CA LEU A 14 -2.10 -14.87 13.17
C LEU A 14 -2.54 -15.14 11.74
N LEU A 15 -2.80 -16.41 11.39
CA LEU A 15 -3.33 -16.78 10.07
C LEU A 15 -4.72 -16.18 9.84
N ALA A 16 -5.60 -16.21 10.84
CA ALA A 16 -6.91 -15.59 10.74
C ALA A 16 -6.82 -14.08 10.59
N THR A 17 -5.94 -13.40 11.35
CA THR A 17 -5.73 -11.95 11.23
C THR A 17 -5.14 -11.58 9.88
N VAL A 18 -4.10 -12.27 9.41
CA VAL A 18 -3.52 -12.05 8.08
C VAL A 18 -4.56 -12.31 6.99
N GLY A 19 -5.31 -13.40 7.08
CA GLY A 19 -6.39 -13.72 6.15
C GLY A 19 -7.50 -12.66 6.15
N LEU A 20 -7.85 -12.11 7.32
CA LEU A 20 -8.81 -11.04 7.45
C LEU A 20 -8.29 -9.72 6.87
N CYS A 21 -7.02 -9.38 7.06
CA CYS A 21 -6.39 -8.20 6.46
C CYS A 21 -6.34 -8.30 4.94
N VAL A 22 -5.98 -9.46 4.40
CA VAL A 22 -6.00 -9.72 2.94
C VAL A 22 -7.43 -9.65 2.41
N GLY A 23 -8.38 -10.29 3.11
CA GLY A 23 -9.79 -10.28 2.75
C GLY A 23 -10.42 -8.87 2.77
N TYR A 24 -10.04 -8.04 3.76
CA TYR A 24 -10.51 -6.66 3.86
C TYR A 24 -9.90 -5.78 2.77
N ALA A 25 -8.60 -5.91 2.49
CA ALA A 25 -7.95 -5.24 1.37
C ALA A 25 -8.61 -5.60 0.02
N SER A 26 -9.25 -6.78 -0.08
CA SER A 26 -9.97 -7.23 -1.27
C SER A 26 -11.47 -6.91 -1.33
N ALA A 27 -12.10 -6.36 -0.28
CA ALA A 27 -13.56 -6.34 -0.18
C ALA A 27 -14.26 -5.15 -0.89
N ASP A 28 -13.66 -3.95 -0.91
CA ASP A 28 -14.32 -2.74 -1.45
C ASP A 28 -13.96 -2.41 -2.91
N LEU A 29 -12.93 -3.04 -3.48
CA LEU A 29 -12.39 -2.73 -4.82
C LEU A 29 -12.87 -3.68 -5.93
N TRP A 30 -13.59 -4.76 -5.62
CA TRP A 30 -13.90 -5.85 -6.56
C TRP A 30 -15.10 -5.64 -7.48
N SER A 31 -15.94 -4.62 -7.27
CA SER A 31 -17.05 -4.34 -8.19
C SER A 31 -16.62 -3.51 -9.41
N THR A 32 -15.37 -3.06 -9.43
CA THR A 32 -14.80 -2.20 -10.46
C THR A 32 -13.51 -2.81 -10.99
N PRO A 33 -13.21 -2.72 -12.29
CA PRO A 33 -11.94 -3.17 -12.85
C PRO A 33 -10.74 -2.58 -12.10
N SER A 34 -9.75 -3.42 -11.85
CA SER A 34 -8.48 -3.01 -11.25
C SER A 34 -7.55 -2.38 -12.27
N SER A 35 -6.45 -1.79 -11.79
CA SER A 35 -5.40 -1.22 -12.63
C SER A 35 -4.83 -2.25 -13.61
N ALA A 36 -4.66 -3.50 -13.18
CA ALA A 36 -4.17 -4.59 -14.03
C ALA A 36 -5.20 -5.03 -15.09
N ASP A 37 -6.50 -5.00 -14.76
CA ASP A 37 -7.56 -5.34 -15.70
C ASP A 37 -7.64 -4.29 -16.82
N VAL A 38 -7.64 -3.00 -16.45
CA VAL A 38 -7.61 -1.88 -17.41
C VAL A 38 -6.33 -1.88 -18.25
N ALA A 39 -5.18 -2.19 -17.67
CA ALA A 39 -3.93 -2.28 -18.43
C ALA A 39 -3.89 -3.49 -19.38
N GLY A 40 -4.57 -4.58 -19.04
CA GLY A 40 -4.62 -5.83 -19.80
C GLY A 40 -5.59 -5.79 -20.99
N ASP A 41 -6.77 -5.17 -20.81
CA ASP A 41 -7.76 -4.95 -21.87
C ASP A 41 -8.39 -3.54 -21.77
N PRO A 42 -7.67 -2.48 -22.15
CA PRO A 42 -8.14 -1.11 -21.96
C PRO A 42 -9.48 -0.82 -22.64
N ALA A 43 -9.64 -1.28 -23.89
CA ALA A 43 -10.84 -1.03 -24.69
C ALA A 43 -12.06 -1.83 -24.19
N GLY A 44 -11.83 -2.99 -23.55
CA GLY A 44 -12.89 -3.80 -22.95
C GLY A 44 -13.59 -3.13 -21.75
N HIS A 45 -12.94 -2.15 -21.14
CA HIS A 45 -13.43 -1.45 -19.95
C HIS A 45 -13.89 -0.01 -20.24
N ASP A 46 -13.98 0.41 -21.51
CA ASP A 46 -14.40 1.75 -21.88
C ASP A 46 -15.82 2.09 -21.36
N GLY A 47 -15.95 3.23 -20.70
CA GLY A 47 -17.18 3.65 -20.02
C GLY A 47 -17.42 3.00 -18.65
N GLU A 48 -16.59 2.06 -18.21
CA GLU A 48 -16.69 1.45 -16.88
C GLU A 48 -16.01 2.32 -15.81
N ARG A 49 -16.53 2.24 -14.58
CA ARG A 49 -15.88 2.83 -13.43
C ARG A 49 -14.77 1.91 -12.95
N ALA A 50 -13.53 2.37 -12.97
CA ALA A 50 -12.35 1.59 -12.58
C ALA A 50 -11.59 2.24 -11.41
N PHE A 51 -10.81 1.41 -10.73
CA PHE A 51 -9.84 1.86 -9.72
C PHE A 51 -8.42 1.63 -10.25
N VAL A 52 -7.70 2.73 -10.46
CA VAL A 52 -6.33 2.72 -10.94
C VAL A 52 -5.39 3.16 -9.84
N PHE A 53 -4.42 2.31 -9.53
CA PHE A 53 -3.29 2.64 -8.67
C PHE A 53 -1.99 2.49 -9.45
N GLY A 54 -1.16 3.53 -9.43
CA GLY A 54 0.11 3.50 -10.15
C GLY A 54 1.07 4.62 -9.76
N GLU A 55 2.22 4.63 -10.42
CA GLU A 55 3.29 5.61 -10.20
C GLU A 55 3.11 6.79 -11.17
N VAL A 56 3.26 8.02 -10.67
CA VAL A 56 3.16 9.22 -11.50
C VAL A 56 4.42 9.37 -12.35
N GLU A 57 4.27 9.38 -13.67
CA GLU A 57 5.37 9.62 -14.61
C GLU A 57 5.55 11.11 -14.91
N SER A 58 4.43 11.79 -15.16
CA SER A 58 4.41 13.21 -15.50
C SER A 58 3.08 13.84 -15.10
N ILE A 59 3.12 15.16 -14.92
CA ILE A 59 2.01 15.97 -14.42
C ILE A 59 1.88 17.17 -15.34
N ASP A 60 0.70 17.35 -15.92
CA ASP A 60 0.30 18.57 -16.61
C ASP A 60 -0.72 19.31 -15.74
N ALA A 61 -0.25 20.31 -15.00
CA ALA A 61 -1.07 21.07 -14.07
C ALA A 61 -2.01 22.08 -14.77
N ASP A 62 -1.69 22.46 -16.01
CA ASP A 62 -2.47 23.41 -16.79
C ASP A 62 -3.68 22.71 -17.41
N GLU A 63 -3.48 21.48 -17.91
CA GLU A 63 -4.54 20.63 -18.47
C GLU A 63 -5.24 19.75 -17.42
N GLY A 64 -4.76 19.73 -16.17
CA GLY A 64 -5.35 18.93 -15.10
C GLY A 64 -5.16 17.42 -15.30
N THR A 65 -4.08 17.04 -15.96
CA THR A 65 -3.82 15.67 -16.42
C THR A 65 -2.57 15.07 -15.76
N VAL A 66 -2.61 13.79 -15.45
CA VAL A 66 -1.49 13.04 -14.86
C VAL A 66 -1.26 11.76 -15.64
N ALA A 67 -0.04 11.52 -16.12
CA ALA A 67 0.32 10.23 -16.69
C ALA A 67 0.72 9.28 -15.56
N VAL A 68 -0.01 8.17 -15.42
CA VAL A 68 0.20 7.18 -14.38
C VAL A 68 0.64 5.86 -15.01
N ARG A 69 1.81 5.36 -14.59
CA ARG A 69 2.32 4.04 -14.96
C ARG A 69 1.68 2.96 -14.11
N VAL A 70 1.09 1.99 -14.79
CA VAL A 70 0.52 0.77 -14.21
C VAL A 70 1.17 -0.42 -14.90
N ASP A 71 1.93 -1.20 -14.14
CA ASP A 71 2.74 -2.31 -14.66
C ASP A 71 3.62 -1.89 -15.85
N SER A 72 3.21 -2.22 -17.08
CA SER A 72 3.90 -1.89 -18.33
C SER A 72 3.17 -0.89 -19.22
N ALA A 73 2.01 -0.40 -18.79
CA ALA A 73 1.17 0.56 -19.51
C ALA A 73 1.18 1.94 -18.82
N THR A 74 0.91 2.98 -19.59
CA THR A 74 0.69 4.34 -19.08
C THR A 74 -0.76 4.72 -19.38
N ILE A 75 -1.47 5.19 -18.35
CA ILE A 75 -2.85 5.67 -18.43
C ILE A 75 -2.83 7.17 -18.14
N ALA A 76 -3.52 7.96 -18.97
CA ALA A 76 -3.69 9.38 -18.73
C ALA A 76 -4.90 9.62 -17.83
N VAL A 77 -4.68 10.16 -16.64
CA VAL A 77 -5.75 10.52 -15.71
C VAL A 77 -6.10 11.99 -15.90
N THR A 78 -7.36 12.26 -16.23
CA THR A 78 -7.88 13.62 -16.46
C THR A 78 -8.81 14.05 -15.32
N ASP A 79 -9.22 15.32 -15.31
CA ASP A 79 -10.11 15.91 -14.29
C ASP A 79 -9.56 15.80 -12.85
N VAL A 80 -8.23 15.82 -12.69
CA VAL A 80 -7.61 15.76 -11.37
C VAL A 80 -7.70 17.13 -10.68
N ASP A 81 -8.14 17.15 -9.42
CA ASP A 81 -8.21 18.38 -8.63
C ASP A 81 -6.82 19.05 -8.53
N ARG A 82 -6.77 20.35 -8.79
CA ARG A 82 -5.54 21.16 -8.69
C ARG A 82 -4.89 21.09 -7.30
N ALA A 83 -5.67 20.95 -6.23
CA ALA A 83 -5.15 20.75 -4.88
C ALA A 83 -4.39 19.41 -4.74
N VAL A 84 -4.79 18.39 -5.49
CA VAL A 84 -4.07 17.11 -5.57
C VAL A 84 -2.83 17.24 -6.44
N LEU A 85 -2.95 17.86 -7.62
CA LEU A 85 -1.83 18.07 -8.54
C LEU A 85 -0.65 18.80 -7.88
N SER A 86 -0.95 19.83 -7.08
CA SER A 86 0.09 20.61 -6.36
C SER A 86 0.83 19.83 -5.27
N GLN A 87 0.35 18.64 -4.89
CA GLN A 87 1.01 17.78 -3.90
C GLN A 87 1.79 16.63 -4.55
N LEU A 88 1.66 16.44 -5.86
CA LEU A 88 2.25 15.33 -6.58
C LEU A 88 3.57 15.74 -7.23
N GLU A 89 4.50 14.80 -7.23
CA GLU A 89 5.77 14.87 -7.94
C GLU A 89 5.92 13.61 -8.81
N PRO A 90 6.68 13.67 -9.92
CA PRO A 90 7.09 12.46 -10.63
C PRO A 90 7.76 11.45 -9.70
N GLY A 91 7.38 10.18 -9.82
CA GLY A 91 7.79 9.10 -8.91
C GLY A 91 6.96 9.01 -7.61
N GLY A 92 5.95 9.88 -7.45
CA GLY A 92 4.88 9.70 -6.46
C GLY A 92 3.91 8.58 -6.86
N SER A 93 2.96 8.26 -6.00
CA SER A 93 1.93 7.26 -6.29
C SER A 93 0.53 7.80 -6.06
N LEU A 94 -0.35 7.48 -7.00
CA LEU A 94 -1.70 8.00 -7.08
C LEU A 94 -2.70 6.85 -7.11
N GLN A 95 -3.73 6.94 -6.26
CA GLN A 95 -4.92 6.10 -6.32
C GLN A 95 -6.06 6.91 -6.90
N VAL A 96 -6.66 6.43 -7.98
CA VAL A 96 -7.71 7.12 -8.70
C VAL A 96 -8.90 6.20 -8.86
N VAL A 97 -10.08 6.68 -8.48
CA VAL A 97 -11.34 6.10 -8.91
C VAL A 97 -11.92 7.00 -9.98
N GLY A 98 -12.19 6.45 -11.15
CA GLY A 98 -12.67 7.22 -12.29
C GLY A 98 -13.43 6.37 -13.30
N THR A 99 -13.83 7.00 -14.40
CA THR A 99 -14.45 6.32 -15.53
C THR A 99 -13.42 6.21 -16.65
N VAL A 100 -13.26 5.00 -17.18
CA VAL A 100 -12.37 4.74 -18.32
C VAL A 100 -12.99 5.33 -19.57
N GLN A 101 -12.18 6.02 -20.38
CA GLN A 101 -12.59 6.71 -21.59
C GLN A 101 -11.57 6.50 -22.73
N ASP A 102 -11.94 7.00 -23.91
CA ASP A 102 -11.14 7.00 -25.13
C ASP A 102 -10.62 5.61 -25.53
N GLY A 103 -11.39 4.56 -25.24
CA GLY A 103 -10.99 3.18 -25.54
C GLY A 103 -9.93 2.64 -24.58
N GLY A 104 -9.90 3.14 -23.35
CA GLY A 104 -9.07 2.59 -22.28
C GLY A 104 -7.79 3.34 -21.94
N VAL A 105 -7.46 4.38 -22.71
CA VAL A 105 -6.21 5.13 -22.54
C VAL A 105 -6.34 6.31 -21.59
N THR A 106 -7.57 6.78 -21.34
CA THR A 106 -7.85 7.87 -20.42
C THR A 106 -8.74 7.41 -19.26
N LEU A 107 -8.56 8.04 -18.11
CA LEU A 107 -9.38 7.83 -16.92
C LEU A 107 -9.82 9.18 -16.37
N ALA A 108 -11.11 9.50 -16.54
CA ALA A 108 -11.69 10.70 -15.98
C ALA A 108 -11.89 10.53 -14.46
N ALA A 109 -11.11 11.27 -13.66
CA ALA A 109 -11.07 11.10 -12.23
C ALA A 109 -12.37 11.58 -11.56
N THR A 110 -12.96 10.72 -10.73
CA THR A 110 -14.05 11.10 -9.82
C THR A 110 -13.54 11.35 -8.41
N ASN A 111 -12.57 10.56 -7.96
CA ASN A 111 -11.92 10.72 -6.68
C ASN A 111 -10.44 10.36 -6.82
N THR A 112 -9.59 11.20 -6.24
CA THR A 112 -8.14 11.04 -6.31
C THR A 112 -7.54 11.11 -4.92
N VAL A 113 -6.71 10.13 -4.58
CA VAL A 113 -6.00 10.03 -3.30
C VAL A 113 -4.51 9.90 -3.58
N VAL A 114 -3.73 10.82 -3.04
CA VAL A 114 -2.26 10.76 -3.07
C VAL A 114 -1.79 9.85 -1.94
N ASP A 115 -1.02 8.82 -2.28
CA ASP A 115 -0.44 7.89 -1.29
C ASP A 115 0.98 8.32 -0.92
N TYR A 116 1.86 8.46 -1.92
CA TYR A 116 3.16 9.11 -1.76
C TYR A 116 3.26 10.33 -2.68
N ARG A 117 3.66 11.46 -2.12
CA ARG A 117 3.88 12.68 -2.92
C ARG A 117 5.00 12.52 -3.94
N GLY A 118 6.04 11.77 -3.56
CA GLY A 118 7.24 11.54 -4.34
C GLY A 118 8.19 10.54 -3.66
N PRO A 119 9.38 10.30 -4.24
CA PRO A 119 10.33 9.31 -3.74
C PRO A 119 10.82 9.59 -2.31
N GLY A 120 10.91 10.87 -1.92
CA GLY A 120 11.38 11.28 -0.60
C GLY A 120 10.41 10.92 0.53
N ASP A 121 9.11 11.05 0.28
CA ASP A 121 8.06 10.71 1.25
C ASP A 121 8.02 9.19 1.51
N ARG A 122 8.15 8.41 0.43
CA ARG A 122 8.31 6.96 0.49
C ARG A 122 9.52 6.56 1.34
N LEU A 123 10.67 7.21 1.13
CA LEU A 123 11.87 6.94 1.91
C LEU A 123 11.68 7.32 3.39
N PHE A 124 10.98 8.42 3.67
CA PHE A 124 10.69 8.86 5.04
C PHE A 124 9.82 7.86 5.81
N VAL A 125 8.73 7.38 5.19
CA VAL A 125 7.81 6.41 5.82
C VAL A 125 8.54 5.10 6.11
N TYR A 126 9.27 4.55 5.14
CA TYR A 126 10.00 3.30 5.36
C TYR A 126 11.17 3.48 6.31
N GLY A 127 11.93 4.57 6.19
CA GLY A 127 13.06 4.86 7.07
C GLY A 127 12.63 5.00 8.52
N THR A 128 11.56 5.76 8.78
CA THR A 128 11.02 5.95 10.13
C THR A 128 10.45 4.64 10.69
N SER A 129 9.77 3.84 9.87
CA SER A 129 9.24 2.54 10.27
C SER A 129 10.34 1.54 10.63
N ILE A 130 11.38 1.46 9.82
CA ILE A 130 12.56 0.61 10.10
C ILE A 130 13.23 1.07 11.40
N LEU A 131 13.47 2.37 11.55
CA LEU A 131 14.10 2.92 12.75
C LEU A 131 13.26 2.63 14.01
N GLY A 132 11.95 2.85 13.94
CA GLY A 132 11.01 2.53 15.03
C GLY A 132 11.03 1.04 15.37
N GLY A 133 10.99 0.17 14.36
CA GLY A 133 11.09 -1.28 14.52
C GLY A 133 12.41 -1.72 15.18
N LEU A 134 13.54 -1.13 14.76
CA LEU A 134 14.86 -1.40 15.35
C LEU A 134 14.96 -0.91 16.78
N LEU A 135 14.41 0.27 17.11
CA LEU A 135 14.37 0.80 18.47
C LEU A 135 13.50 -0.07 19.38
N ALA A 136 12.32 -0.48 18.91
CA ALA A 136 11.42 -1.37 19.63
C ALA A 136 12.08 -2.74 19.86
N ALA A 137 12.68 -3.33 18.82
CA ALA A 137 13.41 -4.58 18.91
C ALA A 137 14.61 -4.46 19.87
N GLY A 138 15.38 -3.38 19.80
CA GLY A 138 16.50 -3.12 20.70
C GLY A 138 16.07 -2.96 22.16
N ALA A 139 15.01 -2.19 22.41
CA ALA A 139 14.43 -2.01 23.74
C ALA A 139 13.86 -3.33 24.31
N PHE A 140 13.20 -4.12 23.46
CA PHE A 140 12.72 -5.44 23.81
C PHE A 140 13.90 -6.37 24.16
N LEU A 141 14.90 -6.49 23.27
CA LEU A 141 16.08 -7.33 23.47
C LEU A 141 16.98 -6.88 24.63
N ARG A 142 16.89 -5.61 25.02
CA ARG A 142 17.57 -5.08 26.22
C ARG A 142 16.98 -5.66 27.51
N HIS A 143 15.68 -5.94 27.54
CA HIS A 143 14.99 -6.45 28.73
C HIS A 143 14.69 -7.95 28.64
N TRP A 144 14.66 -8.51 27.44
CA TRP A 144 14.24 -9.87 27.15
C TRP A 144 15.28 -10.59 26.30
N ARG A 145 15.62 -11.82 26.70
CA ARG A 145 16.49 -12.72 25.95
C ARG A 145 15.63 -13.73 25.19
N ILE A 146 15.92 -13.92 23.91
CA ILE A 146 15.29 -14.96 23.09
C ILE A 146 15.98 -16.29 23.39
N ASN A 147 15.26 -17.24 23.99
CA ASN A 147 15.71 -18.61 24.14
C ASN A 147 15.20 -19.43 22.95
N ALA A 148 15.95 -19.44 21.84
CA ALA A 148 15.57 -20.13 20.61
C ALA A 148 15.35 -21.64 20.79
N ARG A 149 16.03 -22.29 21.74
CA ARG A 149 15.85 -23.73 22.03
C ARG A 149 14.51 -24.04 22.67
N ARG A 150 13.96 -23.10 23.45
CA ARG A 150 12.67 -23.27 24.13
C ARG A 150 11.54 -22.45 23.50
N LEU A 151 11.85 -21.64 22.49
CA LEU A 151 10.95 -20.68 21.86
C LEU A 151 10.26 -19.78 22.90
N ARG A 152 11.03 -19.27 23.86
CA ARG A 152 10.52 -18.42 24.95
C ARG A 152 11.33 -17.13 25.07
N PHE A 153 10.65 -16.07 25.50
CA PHE A 153 11.29 -14.83 25.94
C PHE A 153 11.51 -14.91 27.45
N GLU A 154 12.75 -14.75 27.89
CA GLU A 154 13.12 -14.75 29.30
C GLU A 154 13.58 -13.35 29.69
N PRO A 155 13.11 -12.77 30.81
CA PRO A 155 13.66 -11.51 31.29
C PRO A 155 15.17 -11.65 31.45
N ARG A 156 15.92 -10.65 30.98
CA ARG A 156 17.36 -10.61 31.21
C ARG A 156 17.58 -10.19 32.66
N ASP A 157 18.19 -11.04 33.47
CA ASP A 157 18.56 -10.68 34.85
C ASP A 157 19.38 -9.39 34.80
N ARG A 158 18.78 -8.30 35.30
CA ARG A 158 19.55 -7.13 35.71
C ARG A 158 20.26 -7.59 36.97
N GLY A 159 21.54 -7.97 36.85
CA GLY A 159 22.37 -8.25 38.00
C GLY A 159 22.16 -7.16 39.03
N GLU A 160 21.72 -7.57 40.21
CA GLU A 160 21.54 -6.72 41.38
C GLU A 160 22.81 -5.88 41.57
N ARG A 161 22.64 -4.57 41.62
CA ARG A 161 23.59 -3.65 42.24
C ARG A 161 22.88 -2.99 43.40
#